data_AF-A0A3M2EKL6-F1
#
_entry.id   AF-A0A3M2EKL6-F1
#
_cell.length_a   1.000
_cell.length_b   1.000
_cell.length_c   1.000
_cell.angle_alpha   90.00
_cell.angle_beta   90.00
_cell.angle_gamma   90.00
#
_symmetry.space_group_name_H-M   'P 1'
#
loop_
_entity.id
_entity.type
_entity.pdbx_description
1 polymer ?
#
loop_
_entity_poly.entity_id
_entity_poly.type
_entity_poly.pdbx_seq_one_letter_code
_entity_poly.pdbx_strand_id
1 'polypeptide(L)'
;MSDGWSKAVTLPLRMTGTLLLAALLLAAAPASAAIDRRQTVAFDHGRLSATLRDAPLRQVMRQLATRAGLNLYLGKSVQGRVSASFHDLPLERALRRILRQRNYILTYDGAGRPRQLWLLNRGEAAYDLIHGYRDAPADRPSSDDAPRSTEGGRQQPNAAAPLHGAMAAAVVRDRMKRSREQARRASTGYYLIQQHRGAQLARLRRALATAPSDKRPAIVRKLAAIEQGQSAVQPATAAKQQQIAASAQLQKLARLRNTALLPTRQIARRQALKSRQQALQAMARQQQLALLRARRAQAAHLSTIRKQPTPIRWGVR
;
A
#
# COMPACT_ATOMS: atom_id res chain seq x y z
N MET A 1 40.85 -37.04 69.58
CA MET A 1 42.08 -36.37 69.15
C MET A 1 42.10 -36.30 67.63
N SER A 2 42.23 -35.07 67.12
CA SER A 2 42.86 -34.67 65.84
C SER A 2 42.39 -35.31 64.52
N ASP A 3 41.58 -34.54 63.79
CA ASP A 3 41.92 -33.78 62.56
C ASP A 3 42.70 -34.41 61.39
N GLY A 4 42.29 -34.01 60.18
CA GLY A 4 43.10 -33.97 58.94
C GLY A 4 42.48 -34.80 57.80
N TRP A 5 41.61 -34.30 56.92
CA TRP A 5 41.79 -33.28 55.86
C TRP A 5 43.07 -33.44 55.01
N SER A 6 42.93 -34.06 53.83
CA SER A 6 43.77 -33.89 52.61
C SER A 6 43.00 -34.54 51.43
N LYS A 7 42.21 -33.79 50.65
CA LYS A 7 42.56 -32.99 49.45
C LYS A 7 43.22 -33.77 48.30
N ALA A 8 42.41 -33.97 47.26
CA ALA A 8 42.58 -33.46 45.89
C ALA A 8 43.53 -34.13 44.87
N VAL A 9 43.13 -33.92 43.61
CA VAL A 9 43.86 -34.01 42.32
C VAL A 9 44.05 -35.45 41.80
N THR A 10 43.65 -35.88 40.60
CA THR A 10 43.89 -35.36 39.23
C THR A 10 42.94 -36.03 38.21
N LEU A 11 42.42 -35.25 37.26
CA LEU A 11 41.81 -35.73 35.99
C LEU A 11 42.90 -36.27 35.03
N PRO A 12 42.53 -37.14 34.06
CA PRO A 12 42.51 -36.62 32.69
C PRO A 12 41.39 -37.15 31.77
N LEU A 13 41.04 -36.28 30.83
CA LEU A 13 40.37 -36.47 29.52
C LEU A 13 40.55 -37.85 28.85
N ARG A 14 39.48 -38.34 28.21
CA ARG A 14 39.39 -38.88 26.83
C ARG A 14 37.97 -39.40 26.57
N MET A 15 37.06 -38.64 25.95
CA MET A 15 36.79 -38.60 24.49
C MET A 15 36.70 -39.98 23.83
N THR A 16 35.46 -40.49 23.67
CA THR A 16 34.93 -41.41 22.63
C THR A 16 33.58 -41.91 23.18
N GLY A 17 32.45 -41.90 22.51
CA GLY A 17 32.09 -41.57 21.14
C GLY A 17 30.59 -41.87 21.06
N THR A 18 29.78 -40.88 21.42
CA THR A 18 28.32 -40.89 21.28
C THR A 18 27.97 -40.74 19.80
N LEU A 19 27.99 -41.83 19.06
CA LEU A 19 27.64 -41.87 17.64
C LEU A 19 26.57 -42.94 17.40
N LEU A 20 25.41 -42.76 18.05
CA LEU A 20 24.23 -43.58 17.76
C LEU A 20 22.92 -42.85 18.08
N LEU A 21 22.76 -41.59 17.61
CA LEU A 21 21.46 -40.90 17.65
C LEU A 21 21.35 -39.72 16.67
N ALA A 22 21.78 -39.89 15.41
CA ALA A 22 21.73 -38.81 14.40
C ALA A 22 21.35 -39.31 12.98
N ALA A 23 20.45 -40.29 12.87
CA ALA A 23 20.03 -40.85 11.58
C ALA A 23 18.50 -40.97 11.40
N LEU A 24 17.71 -40.18 12.14
CA LEU A 24 16.25 -40.11 11.96
C LEU A 24 15.75 -38.66 11.86
N LEU A 25 16.43 -37.85 11.04
CA LEU A 25 16.05 -36.46 10.79
C LEU A 25 16.40 -36.04 9.35
N LEU A 26 16.23 -36.96 8.40
CA LEU A 26 16.52 -36.71 7.00
C LEU A 26 15.37 -37.21 6.10
N ALA A 27 14.33 -36.37 5.96
CA ALA A 27 13.53 -36.19 4.73
C ALA A 27 12.16 -35.55 5.03
N ALA A 28 12.14 -34.32 5.56
CA ALA A 28 11.04 -33.41 5.30
C ALA A 28 11.52 -32.35 4.31
N ALA A 29 11.80 -32.78 3.07
CA ALA A 29 11.99 -31.84 1.97
C ALA A 29 10.64 -31.15 1.71
N PRO A 30 10.56 -29.81 1.67
CA PRO A 30 9.32 -29.14 1.30
C PRO A 30 8.99 -29.50 -0.15
N ALA A 31 7.85 -30.18 -0.36
CA ALA A 31 7.26 -30.49 -1.66
C ALA A 31 6.76 -29.21 -2.39
N SER A 32 7.63 -28.23 -2.60
CA SER A 32 7.30 -26.94 -3.25
C SER A 32 8.23 -26.58 -4.40
N ALA A 33 8.91 -27.55 -5.01
CA ALA A 33 9.75 -27.29 -6.18
C ALA A 33 9.69 -28.38 -7.26
N ALA A 34 8.60 -29.16 -7.33
CA ALA A 34 8.27 -29.87 -8.56
C ALA A 34 7.76 -28.84 -9.59
N ILE A 35 8.70 -28.07 -10.15
CA ILE A 35 8.46 -27.29 -11.35
C ILE A 35 8.11 -28.31 -12.44
N ASP A 36 6.86 -28.35 -12.85
CA ASP A 36 6.46 -29.06 -14.06
C ASP A 36 7.32 -28.51 -15.20
N ARG A 37 8.29 -29.31 -15.67
CA ARG A 37 9.27 -28.94 -16.71
C ARG A 37 8.60 -28.57 -18.04
N ARG A 38 7.28 -28.72 -18.15
CA ARG A 38 6.45 -28.29 -19.29
C ARG A 38 6.05 -26.82 -19.26
N GLN A 39 6.33 -26.08 -18.18
CA GLN A 39 5.99 -24.67 -18.08
C GLN A 39 7.14 -23.78 -18.58
N THR A 40 6.95 -23.17 -19.76
CA THR A 40 7.94 -22.27 -20.37
C THR A 40 7.34 -20.87 -20.53
N VAL A 41 8.14 -19.83 -20.26
CA VAL A 41 7.72 -18.41 -20.38
C VAL A 41 8.85 -17.61 -21.00
N ALA A 42 9.03 -17.57 -22.32
CA ALA A 42 10.09 -16.78 -22.96
C ALA A 42 9.63 -15.35 -23.24
N PHE A 43 10.46 -14.35 -22.96
CA PHE A 43 10.21 -12.95 -23.31
C PHE A 43 11.39 -12.42 -24.12
N ASP A 44 11.10 -11.92 -25.32
CA ASP A 44 12.10 -11.41 -26.25
C ASP A 44 11.52 -10.27 -27.09
N HIS A 45 12.28 -9.19 -27.29
CA HIS A 45 11.87 -8.02 -28.09
C HIS A 45 10.44 -7.49 -27.82
N GLY A 46 9.96 -7.54 -26.58
CA GLY A 46 8.59 -7.09 -26.23
C GLY A 46 7.48 -8.11 -26.50
N ARG A 47 7.85 -9.32 -26.91
CA ARG A 47 6.96 -10.43 -27.23
C ARG A 47 7.13 -11.57 -26.23
N LEU A 48 6.03 -12.24 -25.94
CA LEU A 48 5.90 -13.23 -24.90
C LEU A 48 5.42 -14.54 -25.54
N SER A 49 6.18 -15.62 -25.31
CA SER A 49 5.81 -16.98 -25.65
C SER A 49 5.66 -17.75 -24.34
N ALA A 50 4.50 -18.36 -24.11
CA ALA A 50 4.30 -19.14 -22.89
C ALA A 50 3.48 -20.40 -23.14
N THR A 51 3.93 -21.50 -22.53
CA THR A 51 3.16 -22.73 -22.39
C THR A 51 2.95 -22.97 -20.91
N LEU A 52 1.71 -22.79 -20.45
CA LEU A 52 1.29 -22.89 -19.06
C LEU A 52 0.19 -23.94 -18.97
N ARG A 53 0.40 -24.97 -18.17
CA ARG A 53 -0.62 -25.98 -17.85
C ARG A 53 -0.81 -25.99 -16.35
N ASP A 54 -2.00 -25.53 -15.95
CA ASP A 54 -2.43 -25.47 -14.55
C ASP A 54 -1.34 -24.88 -13.64
N ALA A 55 -0.77 -23.75 -14.03
CA ALA A 55 0.40 -23.17 -13.38
C ALA A 55 -0.02 -22.21 -12.24
N PRO A 56 0.67 -22.17 -11.09
CA PRO A 56 0.39 -21.22 -10.03
C PRO A 56 0.56 -19.78 -10.52
N LEU A 57 -0.51 -18.97 -10.46
CA LEU A 57 -0.51 -17.63 -11.07
C LEU A 57 0.60 -16.73 -10.51
N ARG A 58 0.84 -16.77 -9.19
CA ARG A 58 1.92 -15.99 -8.56
C ARG A 58 3.29 -16.33 -9.15
N GLN A 59 3.54 -17.61 -9.38
CA GLN A 59 4.82 -18.07 -9.92
C GLN A 59 4.98 -17.64 -11.38
N VAL A 60 3.93 -17.79 -12.19
CA VAL A 60 3.92 -17.33 -13.60
C VAL A 60 4.18 -15.82 -13.66
N MET A 61 3.51 -15.03 -12.84
CA MET A 61 3.70 -13.57 -12.82
C MET A 61 5.11 -13.17 -12.37
N ARG A 62 5.69 -13.86 -11.38
CA ARG A 62 7.09 -13.64 -10.96
C ARG A 62 8.06 -13.93 -12.09
N GLN A 63 7.93 -15.07 -12.76
CA GLN A 63 8.78 -15.45 -13.88
C GLN A 63 8.68 -14.44 -15.03
N LEU A 64 7.46 -14.01 -15.36
CA LEU A 64 7.22 -12.99 -16.38
C LEU A 64 7.91 -11.68 -16.01
N ALA A 65 7.74 -11.22 -14.78
CA ALA A 65 8.32 -9.96 -14.31
C ALA A 65 9.85 -9.99 -14.35
N THR A 66 10.46 -11.10 -13.91
CA THR A 66 11.91 -11.29 -14.00
C THR A 66 12.40 -11.26 -15.44
N ARG A 67 11.74 -11.97 -16.36
CA ARG A 67 12.18 -12.04 -17.77
C ARG A 67 11.91 -10.76 -18.56
N ALA A 68 10.85 -10.04 -18.22
CA ALA A 68 10.49 -8.78 -18.86
C ALA A 68 11.08 -7.53 -18.18
N GLY A 69 11.85 -7.69 -17.10
CA GLY A 69 12.44 -6.57 -16.35
C GLY A 69 11.40 -5.65 -15.69
N LEU A 70 10.27 -6.21 -15.26
CA LEU A 70 9.15 -5.47 -14.69
C LEU A 70 9.17 -5.51 -13.17
N ASN A 71 8.78 -4.40 -12.54
CA ASN A 71 8.45 -4.40 -11.11
C ASN A 71 7.04 -4.96 -10.92
N LEU A 72 6.94 -6.08 -10.20
CA LEU A 72 5.68 -6.79 -9.97
C LEU A 72 5.09 -6.48 -8.60
N TYR A 73 3.83 -6.06 -8.59
CA TYR A 73 3.04 -5.85 -7.38
C TYR A 73 1.84 -6.80 -7.38
N LEU A 74 1.85 -7.75 -6.44
CA LEU A 74 0.82 -8.77 -6.27
C LEU A 74 0.05 -8.51 -4.97
N GLY A 75 -1.28 -8.36 -5.04
CA GLY A 75 -2.12 -8.30 -3.84
C GLY A 75 -1.98 -9.56 -2.98
N LYS A 76 -2.13 -9.45 -1.66
CA LYS A 76 -2.05 -10.60 -0.74
C LYS A 76 -3.11 -11.65 -1.05
N SER A 77 -4.23 -11.24 -1.64
CA SER A 77 -5.35 -12.10 -2.00
C SER A 77 -5.22 -12.78 -3.37
N VAL A 78 -4.19 -12.46 -4.18
CA VAL A 78 -4.03 -13.03 -5.52
C VAL A 78 -3.66 -14.52 -5.45
N GLN A 79 -4.66 -15.36 -5.64
CA GLN A 79 -4.51 -16.83 -5.68
C GLN A 79 -5.14 -17.41 -6.95
N GLY A 80 -4.80 -18.66 -7.25
CA GLY A 80 -5.35 -19.43 -8.36
C GLY A 80 -4.29 -19.97 -9.33
N ARG A 81 -4.77 -20.80 -10.25
CA ARG A 81 -3.96 -21.45 -11.28
C ARG A 81 -4.43 -21.02 -12.66
N VAL A 82 -3.52 -21.02 -13.63
CA VAL A 82 -3.78 -20.57 -15.01
C VAL A 82 -3.25 -21.57 -16.02
N SER A 83 -4.04 -21.77 -17.08
CA SER A 83 -3.66 -22.56 -18.25
C SER A 83 -3.76 -21.68 -19.48
N ALA A 84 -2.65 -21.54 -20.21
CA ALA A 84 -2.59 -20.76 -21.43
C ALA A 84 -1.43 -21.24 -22.29
N SER A 85 -1.64 -21.33 -23.60
CA SER A 85 -0.58 -21.54 -24.58
C SER A 85 -0.67 -20.48 -25.65
N PHE A 86 0.47 -19.87 -25.95
CA PHE A 86 0.63 -18.91 -27.04
C PHE A 86 2.11 -18.71 -27.38
N HIS A 87 2.35 -18.26 -28.59
CA HIS A 87 3.68 -17.96 -29.10
C HIS A 87 3.70 -16.53 -29.65
N ASP A 88 4.79 -15.81 -29.37
CA ASP A 88 5.13 -14.52 -29.95
C ASP A 88 4.05 -13.43 -29.84
N LEU A 89 3.43 -13.32 -28.66
CA LEU A 89 2.38 -12.32 -28.43
C LEU A 89 2.95 -11.03 -27.83
N PRO A 90 2.50 -9.84 -28.28
CA PRO A 90 2.79 -8.60 -27.57
C PRO A 90 2.38 -8.70 -26.10
N LEU A 91 3.20 -8.13 -25.21
CA LEU A 91 3.04 -8.27 -23.76
C LEU A 91 1.61 -8.02 -23.27
N GLU A 92 0.93 -6.99 -23.77
CA GLU A 92 -0.43 -6.65 -23.35
C GLU A 92 -1.45 -7.70 -23.79
N ARG A 93 -1.27 -8.29 -24.99
CA ARG A 93 -2.13 -9.37 -25.49
C ARG A 93 -1.88 -10.65 -24.70
N ALA A 94 -0.62 -10.96 -24.42
CA ALA A 94 -0.24 -12.12 -23.63
C ALA A 94 -0.78 -12.02 -22.19
N LEU A 95 -0.64 -10.86 -21.54
CA LEU A 95 -1.20 -10.59 -20.21
C LEU A 95 -2.72 -10.75 -20.18
N ARG A 96 -3.45 -10.22 -21.17
CA ARG A 96 -4.90 -10.45 -21.29
C ARG A 96 -5.25 -11.93 -21.40
N ARG A 97 -4.44 -12.72 -22.10
CA ARG A 97 -4.68 -14.16 -22.29
C ARG A 97 -4.40 -14.96 -21.02
N ILE A 98 -3.35 -14.62 -20.28
CA ILE A 98 -3.02 -15.27 -18.99
C ILE A 98 -4.03 -14.88 -17.91
N LEU A 99 -4.32 -13.58 -17.78
CA LEU A 99 -5.12 -13.03 -16.67
C LEU A 99 -6.63 -13.11 -16.91
N ARG A 100 -7.07 -13.29 -18.17
CA ARG A 100 -8.47 -13.43 -18.60
C ARG A 100 -9.36 -12.33 -18.01
N GLN A 101 -10.11 -12.65 -16.95
CA GLN A 101 -11.09 -11.76 -16.31
C GLN A 101 -10.52 -10.97 -15.12
N ARG A 102 -9.23 -11.10 -14.81
CA ARG A 102 -8.59 -10.41 -13.69
C ARG A 102 -8.18 -8.99 -14.08
N ASN A 103 -8.29 -8.08 -13.11
CA ASN A 103 -7.94 -6.68 -13.30
C ASN A 103 -6.43 -6.46 -13.10
N TYR A 104 -5.81 -5.69 -13.97
CA TYR A 104 -4.40 -5.32 -13.82
C TYR A 104 -4.14 -3.91 -14.31
N ILE A 105 -3.05 -3.31 -13.81
CA ILE A 105 -2.53 -2.03 -14.28
C ILE A 105 -1.11 -2.29 -14.78
N LEU A 106 -0.83 -1.84 -16.00
CA LEU A 106 0.51 -1.83 -16.59
C LEU A 106 0.92 -0.37 -16.79
N THR A 107 2.04 0.02 -16.19
CA THR A 107 2.62 1.35 -16.37
C THR A 107 3.84 1.28 -17.28
N TYR A 108 4.05 2.35 -18.04
CA TYR A 108 5.17 2.50 -18.95
C TYR A 108 6.07 3.63 -18.47
N ASP A 109 7.35 3.55 -18.80
CA ASP A 109 8.28 4.65 -18.63
C ASP A 109 8.12 5.73 -19.72
N GLY A 110 8.95 6.77 -19.65
CA GLY A 110 8.94 7.85 -20.65
C GLY A 110 9.37 7.42 -22.05
N ALA A 111 10.01 6.26 -22.19
CA ALA A 111 10.40 5.66 -23.48
C ALA A 111 9.35 4.67 -24.01
N GLY A 112 8.22 4.51 -23.32
CA GLY A 112 7.16 3.58 -23.71
C GLY A 112 7.45 2.12 -23.39
N ARG A 113 8.45 1.82 -22.56
CA ARG A 113 8.75 0.46 -22.11
C ARG A 113 7.92 0.11 -20.87
N PRO A 114 7.38 -1.11 -20.77
CA PRO A 114 6.64 -1.51 -19.58
C PRO A 114 7.57 -1.51 -18.37
N ARG A 115 7.13 -0.93 -17.25
CA ARG A 115 7.95 -0.76 -16.04
C ARG A 115 7.34 -1.42 -14.82
N GLN A 116 6.03 -1.32 -14.63
CA GLN A 116 5.36 -1.89 -13.46
C GLN A 116 4.09 -2.63 -13.84
N LEU A 117 3.89 -3.80 -13.24
CA LEU A 117 2.69 -4.60 -13.38
C LEU A 117 2.04 -4.77 -11.99
N TRP A 118 0.80 -4.29 -11.88
CA TRP A 118 -0.01 -4.40 -10.68
C TRP A 118 -1.16 -5.36 -10.94
N LEU A 119 -1.24 -6.45 -10.19
CA LEU A 119 -2.33 -7.40 -10.31
C LEU A 119 -3.33 -7.18 -9.16
N LEU A 120 -4.55 -6.81 -9.54
CA LEU A 120 -5.64 -6.44 -8.64
C LEU A 120 -6.61 -7.61 -8.51
N ASN A 121 -6.95 -7.99 -7.28
CA ASN A 121 -8.04 -8.93 -7.08
C ASN A 121 -9.41 -8.24 -7.17
N ARG A 122 -10.44 -9.01 -7.51
CA ARG A 122 -11.83 -8.54 -7.52
C ARG A 122 -12.21 -8.12 -6.09
N GLY A 123 -12.42 -6.82 -5.88
CA GLY A 123 -12.78 -6.25 -4.57
C GLY A 123 -11.62 -5.57 -3.83
N GLU A 124 -10.37 -5.78 -4.26
CA GLU A 124 -9.20 -5.09 -3.68
C GLU A 124 -9.02 -3.74 -4.37
N ALA A 125 -9.08 -2.65 -3.60
CA ALA A 125 -8.86 -1.32 -4.16
C ALA A 125 -7.37 -1.16 -4.50
N ALA A 126 -7.06 -0.60 -5.69
CA ALA A 126 -5.68 -0.25 -6.06
C ALA A 126 -4.96 0.61 -5.00
N TYR A 127 -5.73 1.29 -4.15
CA TYR A 127 -5.25 2.09 -3.03
C TYR A 127 -4.50 1.26 -1.97
N ASP A 128 -4.98 0.07 -1.61
CA ASP A 128 -4.38 -0.79 -0.58
C ASP A 128 -3.04 -1.37 -1.03
N LEU A 129 -2.89 -1.63 -2.34
CA LEU A 129 -1.63 -2.04 -2.94
C LEU A 129 -0.59 -0.92 -2.97
N ILE A 130 -1.04 0.31 -3.24
CA ILE A 130 -0.16 1.49 -3.33
C ILE A 130 0.27 1.97 -1.93
N HIS A 131 -0.59 1.82 -0.90
CA HIS A 131 -0.29 2.29 0.46
C HIS A 131 0.18 1.18 1.39
N GLY A 132 -0.34 -0.04 1.28
CA GLY A 132 0.03 -1.17 2.14
C GLY A 132 1.43 -1.72 1.89
N TYR A 133 2.10 -1.32 0.81
CA TYR A 133 3.52 -1.64 0.57
C TYR A 133 4.47 -0.59 1.18
N ARG A 134 3.97 0.59 1.58
CA ARG A 134 4.79 1.58 2.31
C ARG A 134 5.12 1.12 3.73
N ASP A 135 4.32 0.20 4.27
CA ASP A 135 4.46 -0.37 5.61
C ASP A 135 5.06 -1.80 5.60
N ALA A 136 5.51 -2.30 4.44
CA ALA A 136 6.28 -3.54 4.39
C ALA A 136 7.73 -3.23 4.83
N PRO A 137 8.28 -3.93 5.84
CA PRO A 137 9.66 -3.71 6.24
C PRO A 137 10.55 -3.95 5.02
N ALA A 138 11.38 -2.97 4.71
CA ALA A 138 12.42 -3.11 3.71
C ALA A 138 13.42 -4.13 4.24
N ASP A 139 13.23 -5.41 3.93
CA ASP A 139 14.27 -6.43 4.03
C ASP A 139 15.35 -6.07 3.01
N ARG A 140 16.23 -5.16 3.41
CA ARG A 140 17.61 -5.14 2.95
C ARG A 140 18.35 -6.18 3.78
N PRO A 141 19.20 -7.03 3.18
CA PRO A 141 20.15 -7.80 3.96
C PRO A 141 21.13 -6.79 4.58
N SER A 142 20.93 -6.46 5.86
CA SER A 142 21.99 -5.86 6.67
C SER A 142 23.02 -6.94 6.92
N SER A 143 24.07 -6.95 6.11
CA SER A 143 25.38 -7.36 6.57
C SER A 143 25.81 -6.33 7.61
N ASP A 144 25.74 -6.70 8.89
CA ASP A 144 26.80 -6.39 9.86
C ASP A 144 26.46 -7.09 11.19
N ASP A 145 27.35 -8.00 11.55
CA ASP A 145 27.43 -8.72 12.81
C ASP A 145 27.60 -7.77 14.00
N ALA A 146 26.80 -7.95 15.06
CA ALA A 146 27.27 -8.18 16.44
C ALA A 146 26.10 -8.21 17.46
N PRO A 147 26.21 -9.03 18.54
CA PRO A 147 25.11 -9.30 19.47
C PRO A 147 25.22 -8.53 20.80
N ARG A 148 24.07 -8.31 21.46
CA ARG A 148 23.80 -8.07 22.91
C ARG A 148 22.58 -7.14 23.05
N SER A 149 21.59 -7.28 23.93
CA SER A 149 21.38 -8.12 25.11
C SER A 149 19.86 -8.22 25.36
N THR A 150 19.49 -9.28 26.06
CA THR A 150 18.23 -9.49 26.79
C THR A 150 17.92 -8.38 27.80
N GLU A 151 16.67 -7.91 27.83
CA GLU A 151 15.86 -7.43 28.98
C GLU A 151 14.57 -6.83 28.40
N GLY A 152 13.35 -7.31 28.67
CA GLY A 152 12.72 -7.42 29.98
C GLY A 152 11.76 -6.23 30.18
N GLY A 153 10.54 -6.25 29.62
CA GLY A 153 9.64 -5.08 29.73
C GLY A 153 8.20 -5.26 29.25
N ARG A 154 7.36 -5.80 30.15
CA ARG A 154 5.90 -5.59 30.34
C ARG A 154 5.04 -5.20 29.12
N GLN A 155 4.22 -6.14 28.69
CA GLN A 155 2.98 -5.90 27.94
C GLN A 155 1.94 -5.24 28.87
N GLN A 156 1.35 -4.14 28.41
CA GLN A 156 0.21 -3.49 29.03
C GLN A 156 -0.97 -3.54 28.04
N PRO A 157 -2.14 -4.09 28.42
CA PRO A 157 -3.29 -4.13 27.54
C PRO A 157 -4.09 -2.83 27.68
N ASN A 158 -4.51 -2.23 26.56
CA ASN A 158 -5.50 -1.16 26.61
C ASN A 158 -6.53 -1.33 25.50
N ALA A 159 -7.76 -1.58 25.94
CA ALA A 159 -8.98 -1.56 25.16
C ALA A 159 -9.69 -0.20 25.33
N ALA A 160 -10.56 0.10 24.37
CA ALA A 160 -11.59 1.16 24.30
C ALA A 160 -11.20 2.53 23.70
N ALA A 161 -11.59 2.76 22.43
CA ALA A 161 -12.77 3.58 22.05
C ALA A 161 -12.77 3.94 20.54
N PRO A 162 -13.89 3.74 19.79
CA PRO A 162 -13.98 4.07 18.37
C PRO A 162 -14.97 5.22 18.08
N LEU A 163 -14.53 6.43 17.73
CA LEU A 163 -15.47 7.50 17.28
C LEU A 163 -14.93 8.48 16.20
N HIS A 164 -13.89 8.13 15.44
CA HIS A 164 -13.37 9.00 14.36
C HIS A 164 -13.51 8.44 12.92
N GLY A 165 -14.09 7.25 12.73
CA GLY A 165 -14.11 6.55 11.43
C GLY A 165 -15.08 7.11 10.37
N ALA A 166 -16.20 7.70 10.77
CA ALA A 166 -17.29 8.02 9.83
C ALA A 166 -16.98 9.22 8.90
N MET A 167 -16.33 10.28 9.42
CA MET A 167 -15.95 11.44 8.59
C MET A 167 -14.77 11.13 7.66
N ALA A 168 -13.82 10.30 8.10
CA ALA A 168 -12.72 9.84 7.24
C ALA A 168 -13.25 8.99 6.07
N ALA A 169 -14.21 8.09 6.33
CA ALA A 169 -14.83 7.27 5.30
C ALA A 169 -15.66 8.08 4.28
N ALA A 170 -16.27 9.20 4.68
CA ALA A 170 -17.01 10.07 3.76
C ALA A 170 -16.09 10.86 2.82
N VAL A 171 -15.01 11.44 3.37
CA VAL A 171 -14.01 12.19 2.59
C VAL A 171 -13.26 11.27 1.61
N VAL A 172 -12.95 10.04 2.04
CA VAL A 172 -12.31 9.03 1.18
C VAL A 172 -13.25 8.57 0.06
N ARG A 173 -14.55 8.34 0.35
CA ARG A 173 -15.54 7.97 -0.67
C ARG A 173 -15.71 9.05 -1.74
N ASP A 174 -15.78 10.31 -1.33
CA ASP A 174 -15.92 11.43 -2.26
C ASP A 174 -14.68 11.62 -3.15
N ARG A 175 -13.48 11.46 -2.57
CA ARG A 175 -12.23 11.47 -3.33
C ARG A 175 -12.12 10.30 -4.32
N MET A 176 -12.61 9.12 -3.95
CA MET A 176 -12.68 7.96 -4.85
C MET A 176 -13.66 8.16 -6.01
N LYS A 177 -14.82 8.81 -5.80
CA LYS A 177 -15.74 9.15 -6.89
C LYS A 177 -15.08 10.07 -7.92
N ARG A 178 -14.42 11.14 -7.46
CA ARG A 178 -13.70 12.08 -8.34
C ARG A 178 -12.55 11.40 -9.09
N SER A 179 -11.81 10.51 -8.42
CA SER A 179 -10.72 9.74 -9.06
C SER A 179 -11.24 8.73 -10.09
N ARG A 180 -12.33 8.02 -9.83
CA ARG A 180 -12.97 7.12 -10.81
C ARG A 180 -13.48 7.88 -12.02
N GLU A 181 -14.01 9.07 -11.84
CA GLU A 181 -14.49 9.91 -12.92
C GLU A 181 -13.34 10.47 -13.75
N GLN A 182 -12.25 10.89 -13.10
CA GLN A 182 -11.03 11.35 -13.78
C GLN A 182 -10.32 10.21 -14.52
N ALA A 183 -10.29 9.00 -13.95
CA ALA A 183 -9.78 7.80 -14.60
C ALA A 183 -10.65 7.37 -15.78
N ARG A 184 -11.99 7.44 -15.67
CA ARG A 184 -12.92 7.22 -16.79
C ARG A 184 -12.69 8.24 -17.92
N ARG A 185 -12.50 9.52 -17.58
CA ARG A 185 -12.20 10.56 -18.57
C ARG A 185 -10.84 10.34 -19.26
N ALA A 186 -9.82 9.93 -18.51
CA ALA A 186 -8.48 9.66 -19.03
C ALA A 186 -8.40 8.37 -19.86
N SER A 187 -9.07 7.30 -19.44
CA SER A 187 -9.09 6.02 -20.17
C SER A 187 -9.87 6.14 -21.48
N THR A 188 -11.01 6.84 -21.48
CA THR A 188 -11.78 7.06 -22.71
C THR A 188 -11.00 7.90 -23.73
N GLY A 189 -10.22 8.88 -23.28
CA GLY A 189 -9.38 9.69 -24.16
C GLY A 189 -8.27 8.91 -24.87
N TYR A 190 -7.59 7.97 -24.18
CA TYR A 190 -6.44 7.25 -24.75
C TYR A 190 -6.83 6.15 -25.75
N TYR A 191 -7.98 5.49 -25.57
CA TYR A 191 -8.45 4.45 -26.49
C TYR A 191 -9.10 5.04 -27.76
N LEU A 192 -9.77 6.19 -27.66
CA LEU A 192 -10.38 6.86 -28.82
C LEU A 192 -9.32 7.41 -29.79
N ILE A 193 -8.22 7.97 -29.28
CA ILE A 193 -7.14 8.52 -30.12
C ILE A 193 -6.46 7.41 -30.94
N GLN A 194 -6.26 6.23 -30.35
CA GLN A 194 -5.69 5.06 -31.03
C GLN A 194 -6.65 4.49 -32.10
N GLN A 195 -7.95 4.40 -31.82
CA GLN A 195 -8.94 3.91 -32.78
C GLN A 195 -9.13 4.86 -33.98
N HIS A 196 -9.17 6.17 -33.74
CA HIS A 196 -9.30 7.16 -34.82
C HIS A 196 -8.08 7.15 -35.76
N ARG A 197 -6.86 7.01 -35.22
CA ARG A 197 -5.64 6.90 -36.03
C ARG A 197 -5.65 5.65 -36.92
N GLY A 198 -6.07 4.50 -36.37
CA GLY A 198 -6.22 3.27 -37.14
C GLY A 198 -7.23 3.39 -38.28
N ALA A 199 -8.40 3.99 -38.01
CA ALA A 199 -9.44 4.20 -39.02
C ALA A 199 -9.01 5.18 -40.12
N GLN A 200 -8.28 6.26 -39.78
CA GLN A 200 -7.75 7.21 -40.77
C GLN A 200 -6.67 6.58 -41.65
N LEU A 201 -5.74 5.80 -41.08
CA LEU A 201 -4.75 5.05 -41.85
C LEU A 201 -5.40 4.05 -42.81
N ALA A 202 -6.41 3.30 -42.35
CA ALA A 202 -7.14 2.36 -43.19
C ALA A 202 -7.93 3.02 -44.34
N ARG A 203 -8.43 4.26 -44.13
CA ARG A 203 -9.08 5.05 -45.19
C ARG A 203 -8.07 5.56 -46.21
N LEU A 204 -6.92 6.09 -45.75
CA LEU A 204 -5.86 6.59 -46.64
C LEU A 204 -5.20 5.48 -47.46
N ARG A 205 -5.00 4.29 -46.88
CA ARG A 205 -4.47 3.13 -47.62
C ARG A 205 -5.44 2.64 -48.70
N ARG A 206 -6.75 2.63 -48.41
CA ARG A 206 -7.78 2.34 -49.42
C ARG A 206 -7.83 3.40 -50.52
N ALA A 207 -7.79 4.68 -50.13
CA ALA A 207 -7.74 5.78 -51.08
C ALA A 207 -6.49 5.73 -51.97
N LEU A 208 -5.35 5.30 -51.43
CA LEU A 208 -4.12 5.12 -52.21
C LEU A 208 -4.25 4.00 -53.26
N ALA A 209 -4.96 2.92 -52.93
CA ALA A 209 -5.20 1.81 -53.86
C ALA A 209 -6.09 2.20 -55.04
N THR A 210 -7.07 3.09 -54.83
CA THR A 210 -8.05 3.49 -55.85
C THR A 210 -7.73 4.83 -56.51
N ALA A 211 -6.70 5.57 -56.05
CA ALA A 211 -6.41 6.90 -56.57
C ALA A 211 -5.66 6.87 -57.91
N PRO A 212 -5.98 7.79 -58.83
CA PRO A 212 -5.22 8.02 -60.05
C PRO A 212 -3.79 8.52 -59.75
N SER A 213 -2.86 8.28 -60.66
CA SER A 213 -1.41 8.42 -60.45
C SER A 213 -0.98 9.83 -60.04
N ASP A 214 -1.68 10.86 -60.52
CA ASP A 214 -1.49 12.28 -60.20
C ASP A 214 -1.76 12.61 -58.72
N LYS A 215 -2.68 11.90 -58.06
CA LYS A 215 -3.09 12.17 -56.66
C LYS A 215 -2.37 11.32 -55.62
N ARG A 216 -1.71 10.23 -56.02
CA ARG A 216 -1.00 9.32 -55.11
C ARG A 216 0.08 10.00 -54.26
N PRO A 217 0.94 10.90 -54.78
CA PRO A 217 1.99 11.53 -53.97
C PRO A 217 1.44 12.33 -52.77
N ALA A 218 0.30 12.99 -52.95
CA ALA A 218 -0.34 13.75 -51.88
C ALA A 218 -0.91 12.83 -50.78
N ILE A 219 -1.44 11.66 -51.15
CA ILE A 219 -1.95 10.67 -50.20
C ILE A 219 -0.78 10.02 -49.45
N VAL A 220 0.33 9.69 -50.12
CA VAL A 220 1.54 9.15 -49.47
C VAL A 220 2.12 10.14 -48.46
N ARG A 221 2.20 11.43 -48.79
CA ARG A 221 2.65 12.47 -47.84
C ARG A 221 1.76 12.55 -46.60
N LYS A 222 0.43 12.49 -46.77
CA LYS A 222 -0.53 12.47 -45.64
C LYS A 222 -0.41 11.20 -44.79
N LEU A 223 -0.20 10.05 -45.41
CA LEU A 223 0.03 8.78 -44.72
C LEU A 223 1.31 8.83 -43.89
N ALA A 224 2.41 9.31 -44.48
CA ALA A 224 3.70 9.47 -43.82
C ALA A 224 3.63 10.45 -42.64
N ALA A 225 2.94 11.59 -42.78
CA ALA A 225 2.74 12.55 -41.70
C ALA A 225 1.96 11.96 -40.51
N ILE A 226 0.92 11.16 -40.77
CA ILE A 226 0.15 10.48 -39.73
C ILE A 226 0.95 9.34 -39.09
N GLU A 227 1.77 8.61 -39.84
CA GLU A 227 2.67 7.57 -39.30
C GLU A 227 3.79 8.17 -38.43
N GLN A 228 4.34 9.33 -38.81
CA GLN A 228 5.33 10.09 -38.03
C GLN A 228 4.74 10.85 -36.82
N GLY A 229 3.43 10.74 -36.57
CA GLY A 229 2.76 11.36 -35.43
C GLY A 229 2.53 12.87 -35.58
N GLN A 230 2.81 13.44 -36.76
CA GLN A 230 2.49 14.80 -37.15
C GLN A 230 1.03 14.87 -37.62
N SER A 231 0.10 14.54 -36.73
CA SER A 231 -1.32 14.78 -36.99
C SER A 231 -1.56 16.29 -36.92
N ALA A 232 -2.28 16.85 -37.90
CA ALA A 232 -2.71 18.25 -37.96
C ALA A 232 -3.75 18.62 -36.87
N VAL A 233 -3.41 18.34 -35.61
CA VAL A 233 -4.13 18.69 -34.38
C VAL A 233 -3.37 19.83 -33.66
N GLN A 234 -2.48 20.54 -34.36
CA GLN A 234 -1.70 21.63 -33.77
C GLN A 234 -2.52 22.81 -33.21
N PRO A 235 -3.71 23.22 -33.72
CA PRO A 235 -4.48 24.27 -33.05
C PRO A 235 -5.15 23.80 -31.75
N ALA A 236 -5.55 22.52 -31.67
CA ALA A 236 -6.17 21.98 -30.45
C ALA A 236 -5.14 21.67 -29.34
N THR A 237 -3.90 21.34 -29.70
CA THR A 237 -2.81 21.21 -28.71
C THR A 237 -2.35 22.56 -28.17
N ALA A 238 -2.34 23.63 -28.96
CA ALA A 238 -1.99 24.96 -28.48
C ALA A 238 -3.01 25.51 -27.47
N ALA A 239 -4.31 25.39 -27.76
CA ALA A 239 -5.36 25.75 -26.81
C ALA A 239 -5.33 24.89 -25.53
N LYS A 240 -5.01 23.59 -25.67
CA LYS A 240 -4.85 22.70 -24.52
C LYS A 240 -3.59 22.99 -23.71
N GLN A 241 -2.49 23.37 -24.36
CA GLN A 241 -1.26 23.82 -23.69
C GLN A 241 -1.47 25.14 -22.95
N GLN A 242 -2.23 26.08 -23.54
CA GLN A 242 -2.63 27.31 -22.85
C GLN A 242 -3.54 27.03 -21.65
N GLN A 243 -4.49 26.10 -21.74
CA GLN A 243 -5.28 25.67 -20.58
C GLN A 243 -4.42 25.00 -19.50
N ILE A 244 -3.44 24.17 -19.88
CA ILE A 244 -2.51 23.55 -18.94
C ILE A 244 -1.66 24.64 -18.25
N ALA A 245 -1.13 25.60 -19.00
CA ALA A 245 -0.36 26.72 -18.46
C ALA A 245 -1.19 27.61 -17.52
N ALA A 246 -2.43 27.95 -17.90
CA ALA A 246 -3.35 28.71 -17.06
C ALA A 246 -3.72 27.95 -15.78
N SER A 247 -3.95 26.64 -15.88
CA SER A 247 -4.21 25.80 -14.70
C SER A 247 -2.99 25.69 -13.78
N ALA A 248 -1.77 25.65 -14.33
CA ALA A 248 -0.54 25.65 -13.56
C ALA A 248 -0.32 26.99 -12.83
N GLN A 249 -0.66 28.11 -13.46
CA GLN A 249 -0.63 29.43 -12.83
C GLN A 249 -1.65 29.54 -11.69
N LEU A 250 -2.88 29.06 -11.89
CA LEU A 250 -3.91 28.99 -10.82
C LEU A 250 -3.48 28.09 -9.67
N GLN A 251 -2.83 26.95 -9.95
CA GLN A 251 -2.27 26.08 -8.91
C GLN A 251 -1.13 26.75 -8.15
N LYS A 252 -0.27 27.53 -8.84
CA LYS A 252 0.81 28.30 -8.19
C LYS A 252 0.24 29.36 -7.25
N LEU A 253 -0.80 30.10 -7.67
CA LEU A 253 -1.50 31.07 -6.82
C LEU A 253 -2.22 30.40 -5.64
N ALA A 254 -2.87 29.26 -5.85
CA ALA A 254 -3.51 28.50 -4.78
C ALA A 254 -2.50 27.96 -3.75
N ARG A 255 -1.31 27.55 -4.20
CA ARG A 255 -0.20 27.18 -3.30
C ARG A 255 0.22 28.38 -2.46
N LEU A 256 0.53 29.52 -3.07
CA LEU A 256 0.93 30.74 -2.36
C LEU A 256 -0.12 31.20 -1.33
N ARG A 257 -1.40 31.16 -1.68
CA ARG A 257 -2.51 31.49 -0.77
C ARG A 257 -2.61 30.51 0.41
N ASN A 258 -2.38 29.22 0.18
CA ASN A 258 -2.37 28.23 1.25
C ASN A 258 -1.12 28.32 2.14
N THR A 259 0.05 28.66 1.59
CA THR A 259 1.27 28.89 2.39
C THR A 259 1.13 30.11 3.30
N ALA A 260 0.46 31.16 2.84
CA ALA A 260 0.20 32.36 3.65
C ALA A 260 -0.82 32.15 4.78
N LEU A 261 -1.75 31.20 4.65
CA LEU A 261 -2.82 30.93 5.63
C LEU A 261 -2.48 29.83 6.66
N LEU A 262 -1.39 29.09 6.44
CA LEU A 262 -0.90 28.04 7.34
C LEU A 262 -0.46 28.55 8.73
N PRO A 263 0.30 29.66 8.87
CA PRO A 263 0.71 30.13 10.19
C PRO A 263 -0.47 30.55 11.06
N THR A 264 -1.48 31.22 10.49
CA THR A 264 -2.67 31.70 11.23
C THR A 264 -3.50 30.55 11.78
N ARG A 265 -3.66 29.45 11.02
CA ARG A 265 -4.37 28.25 11.47
C ARG A 265 -3.61 27.49 12.56
N GLN A 266 -2.28 27.47 12.49
CA GLN A 266 -1.47 26.83 13.53
C GLN A 266 -1.50 27.63 14.84
N ILE A 267 -1.44 28.96 14.77
CA ILE A 267 -1.56 29.84 15.95
C ILE A 267 -2.93 29.66 16.60
N ALA A 268 -4.02 29.71 15.81
CA ALA A 268 -5.38 29.49 16.34
C ALA A 268 -5.55 28.10 16.98
N ARG A 269 -4.98 27.04 16.39
CA ARG A 269 -4.98 25.69 17.00
C ARG A 269 -4.22 25.64 18.32
N ARG A 270 -3.04 26.27 18.40
CA ARG A 270 -2.25 26.32 19.63
C ARG A 270 -2.99 27.07 20.74
N GLN A 271 -3.66 28.18 20.40
CA GLN A 271 -4.49 28.93 21.35
C GLN A 271 -5.69 28.11 21.83
N ALA A 272 -6.40 27.43 20.92
CA ALA A 272 -7.52 26.56 21.28
C ALA A 272 -7.11 25.37 22.17
N LEU A 273 -5.91 24.81 21.98
CA LEU A 273 -5.39 23.75 22.85
C LEU A 273 -5.05 24.29 24.24
N LYS A 274 -4.43 25.47 24.33
CA LYS A 274 -4.14 26.13 25.61
C LYS A 274 -5.41 26.45 26.38
N SER A 275 -6.43 27.01 25.73
CA SER A 275 -7.70 27.32 26.40
C SER A 275 -8.43 26.06 26.88
N ARG A 276 -8.38 24.97 26.09
CA ARG A 276 -8.94 23.68 26.51
C ARG A 276 -8.21 23.08 27.72
N GLN A 277 -6.88 23.18 27.76
CA GLN A 277 -6.10 22.73 28.92
C GLN A 277 -6.44 23.55 30.17
N GLN A 278 -6.57 24.86 30.05
CA GLN A 278 -6.98 25.73 31.15
C GLN A 278 -8.38 25.38 31.66
N ALA A 279 -9.33 25.12 30.77
CA ALA A 279 -10.68 24.71 31.14
C ALA A 279 -10.69 23.37 31.91
N LEU A 280 -9.90 22.38 31.48
CA LEU A 280 -9.77 21.11 32.19
C LEU A 280 -9.14 21.27 33.57
N GLN A 281 -8.13 22.12 33.71
CA GLN A 281 -7.52 22.43 35.00
C GLN A 281 -8.50 23.13 35.94
N ALA A 282 -9.28 24.08 35.43
CA ALA A 282 -10.33 24.75 36.20
C ALA A 282 -11.39 23.75 36.69
N MET A 283 -11.81 22.82 35.82
CA MET A 283 -12.78 21.78 36.18
C MET A 283 -12.24 20.83 37.25
N ALA A 284 -10.98 20.41 37.14
CA ALA A 284 -10.33 19.57 38.15
C ALA A 284 -10.24 20.28 39.51
N ARG A 285 -9.92 21.58 39.53
CA ARG A 285 -9.92 22.39 40.76
C ARG A 285 -11.32 22.48 41.38
N GLN A 286 -12.36 22.67 40.56
CA GLN A 286 -13.74 22.69 41.05
C GLN A 286 -14.16 21.34 41.67
N GLN A 287 -13.77 20.22 41.07
CA GLN A 287 -14.03 18.88 41.62
C GLN A 287 -13.32 18.68 42.97
N GLN A 288 -12.07 19.12 43.10
CA GLN A 288 -11.33 19.06 44.36
C GLN A 288 -12.01 19.89 45.46
N LEU A 289 -12.45 21.11 45.13
CA LEU A 289 -13.19 21.95 46.07
C LEU A 289 -14.54 21.33 46.48
N ALA A 290 -15.26 20.71 45.54
CA ALA A 290 -16.50 20.00 45.83
C ALA A 290 -16.27 18.82 46.79
N LEU A 291 -15.23 18.02 46.58
CA LEU A 291 -14.84 16.93 47.48
C LEU A 291 -14.49 17.42 48.88
N LEU A 292 -13.73 18.53 48.98
CA LEU A 292 -13.40 19.13 50.27
C LEU A 292 -14.64 19.64 51.02
N ARG A 293 -15.61 20.25 50.31
CA ARG A 293 -16.90 20.65 50.89
C ARG A 293 -17.69 19.45 51.39
N ALA A 294 -17.77 18.38 50.61
CA ALA A 294 -18.45 17.15 51.01
C ALA A 294 -17.83 16.53 52.27
N ARG A 295 -16.49 16.46 52.34
CA ARG A 295 -15.77 15.98 53.53
C ARG A 295 -16.03 16.84 54.77
N ARG A 296 -16.03 18.17 54.62
CA ARG A 296 -16.37 19.09 55.72
C ARG A 296 -17.81 18.91 56.20
N ALA A 297 -18.76 18.74 55.29
CA ALA A 297 -20.16 18.48 55.64
C ALA A 297 -20.33 17.15 56.39
N GLN A 298 -19.65 16.09 55.95
CA GLN A 298 -19.64 14.80 56.66
C GLN A 298 -19.05 14.91 58.06
N ALA A 299 -17.93 15.62 58.22
CA ALA A 299 -17.31 15.85 59.52
C ALA A 299 -18.24 16.63 60.47
N ALA A 300 -18.93 17.65 59.95
CA ALA A 300 -19.93 18.40 60.71
C ALA A 300 -21.08 17.50 61.17
N HIS A 301 -21.62 16.65 60.28
CA HIS A 301 -22.70 15.71 60.62
C HIS A 301 -22.30 14.72 61.72
N LEU A 302 -21.09 14.15 61.64
CA LEU A 302 -20.56 13.26 62.68
C LEU A 302 -20.39 13.97 64.03
N SER A 303 -19.99 15.25 64.02
CA SER A 303 -19.88 16.05 65.24
C SER A 303 -21.24 16.30 65.92
N THR A 304 -22.31 16.44 65.13
CA THR A 304 -23.68 16.61 65.64
C THR A 304 -24.20 15.34 66.29
N ILE A 305 -23.95 14.17 65.69
CA ILE A 305 -24.35 12.87 66.27
C ILE A 305 -23.70 12.64 67.64
N ARG A 306 -22.41 12.97 67.78
CA ARG A 306 -21.67 12.77 69.05
C ARG A 306 -22.19 13.66 70.20
N LYS A 307 -22.88 14.77 69.89
CA LYS A 307 -23.41 15.71 70.89
C LYS A 307 -24.83 15.36 71.37
N GLN A 308 -25.51 14.36 70.79
CA GLN A 308 -26.81 13.95 71.31
C GLN A 308 -26.60 13.18 72.62
N PRO A 309 -27.08 13.70 73.77
CA PRO A 309 -26.97 13.00 75.03
C PRO A 309 -27.80 11.72 74.92
N THR A 310 -27.16 10.56 75.06
CA THR A 310 -27.87 9.30 75.20
C THR A 310 -28.79 9.40 76.41
N PRO A 311 -30.11 9.28 76.27
CA PRO A 311 -31.00 9.29 77.41
C PRO A 311 -30.64 8.07 78.26
N ILE A 312 -30.01 8.32 79.41
CA ILE A 312 -29.73 7.28 80.40
C ILE A 312 -31.09 6.86 80.94
N ARG A 313 -31.58 5.73 80.45
CA ARG A 313 -32.83 5.12 80.91
C ARG A 313 -32.53 4.47 82.26
N TRP A 314 -32.73 5.24 83.33
CA TRP A 314 -32.70 4.71 84.69
C TRP A 314 -33.83 3.70 84.84
N GLY A 315 -33.48 2.42 84.89
CA GLY A 315 -34.41 1.35 85.21
C GLY A 315 -34.76 1.41 86.69
N VAL A 316 -35.99 1.79 86.99
CA VAL A 316 -36.60 1.66 88.31
C VAL A 316 -36.92 0.17 88.52
N ARG A 317 -36.37 -0.41 89.58
CA ARG A 317 -36.84 -1.65 90.20
C ARG A 317 -37.04 -1.40 91.68
#